data_AF-A0A7J5V7Q2-F1
#
_entry.id   AF-A0A7J5V7Q2-F1
#
_cell.length_a   1.000
_cell.length_b   1.000
_cell.length_c   1.000
_cell.angle_alpha   90.00
_cell.angle_beta   90.00
_cell.angle_gamma   90.00
#
_symmetry.space_group_name_H-M   'P 1'
#
loop_
_entity.id
_entity.type
_entity.pdbx_description
1 polymer ?
#
loop_
_entity_poly.entity_id
_entity_poly.type
_entity_poly.pdbx_seq_one_letter_code
_entity_poly.pdbx_strand_id
1 'polypeptide(L)'
;MVISTLDFASHKNLWNERLTPANQAQYQEMKSLFNKLAREAEKKGIGFFYNLVLPSTEGGTCTENHRQALLVSSDGSVSPCVFNNVPAAGSSCVSEGEEVAYRKLTFGCIADESLPAIWNSSYYREFRKSFESLPHPLCQGCPKRYEESG
;
A
#
# COMPACT_ATOMS: atom_id res chain seq x y z
N MET A 1 -10.72 -10.52 12.92
CA MET A 1 -11.05 -9.12 12.65
C MET A 1 -9.79 -8.41 12.19
N VAL A 2 -9.89 -7.71 11.06
CA VAL A 2 -8.80 -6.88 10.53
C VAL A 2 -9.21 -5.42 10.74
N ILE A 3 -8.33 -4.62 11.34
CA ILE A 3 -8.53 -3.18 11.47
C ILE A 3 -7.70 -2.48 10.40
N SER A 4 -8.38 -1.74 9.52
CA SER A 4 -7.71 -0.84 8.57
C SER A 4 -7.35 0.46 9.28
N THR A 5 -6.12 0.92 9.07
CA THR A 5 -5.62 2.21 9.56
C THR A 5 -5.82 3.34 8.57
N LEU A 6 -6.53 3.08 7.46
CA LEU A 6 -6.82 4.03 6.38
C LEU A 6 -5.55 4.68 5.84
N ASP A 7 -4.54 3.88 5.55
CA ASP A 7 -3.25 4.28 5.02
C ASP A 7 -3.31 4.92 3.61
N PHE A 8 -4.45 4.82 2.92
CA PHE A 8 -4.72 5.51 1.65
C PHE A 8 -5.85 6.54 1.80
N ALA A 9 -5.55 7.83 1.55
CA ALA A 9 -6.56 8.88 1.41
C ALA A 9 -6.76 9.24 -0.07
N SER A 10 -7.98 9.01 -0.56
CA SER A 10 -8.40 9.36 -1.93
C SER A 10 -8.86 10.81 -2.10
N HIS A 11 -8.87 11.60 -1.01
CA HIS A 11 -9.28 13.01 -1.01
C HIS A 11 -8.80 13.70 0.28
N LYS A 12 -8.56 15.02 0.27
CA LYS A 12 -8.00 15.77 1.41
C LYS A 12 -8.87 15.77 2.65
N ASN A 13 -10.20 15.69 2.50
CA ASN A 13 -11.13 15.61 3.64
C ASN A 13 -10.91 14.34 4.49
N LEU A 14 -10.43 13.25 3.89
CA LEU A 14 -10.13 11.99 4.59
C LEU A 14 -8.74 11.99 5.24
N TRP A 15 -7.91 13.01 4.98
CA TRP A 15 -6.51 13.03 5.44
C TRP A 15 -6.36 12.89 6.96
N ASN A 16 -7.28 13.52 7.69
CA ASN A 16 -7.29 13.55 9.15
C ASN A 16 -7.99 12.31 9.78
N GLU A 17 -8.63 11.46 8.98
CA GLU A 17 -9.27 10.22 9.46
C GLU A 17 -8.27 9.06 9.56
N ARG A 18 -7.07 9.23 9.00
CA ARG A 18 -6.05 8.18 8.95
C ARG A 18 -5.41 7.97 10.31
N LEU A 19 -5.20 6.71 10.65
CA LEU A 19 -4.49 6.29 11.85
C LEU A 19 -3.00 6.09 11.53
N THR A 20 -2.37 7.13 10.96
CA THR A 20 -0.93 7.13 10.62
C THR A 20 -0.17 7.94 11.67
N PRO A 21 0.81 7.35 12.38
CA PRO A 21 1.57 8.08 13.38
C PRO A 21 2.48 9.11 12.72
N ALA A 22 2.50 10.33 13.25
CA ALA A 22 3.32 11.42 12.72
C ALA A 22 4.80 11.32 13.13
N ASN A 23 5.10 10.59 14.21
CA ASN A 23 6.45 10.46 14.75
C ASN A 23 6.60 9.16 15.57
N GLN A 24 7.84 8.84 15.94
CA GLN A 24 8.18 7.59 16.64
C GLN A 24 7.46 7.45 17.99
N ALA A 25 7.22 8.54 18.72
CA ALA A 25 6.52 8.48 20.01
C ALA A 25 5.05 8.07 19.81
N GLN A 26 4.36 8.69 18.85
CA GLN A 26 3.00 8.30 18.47
C GLN A 26 2.92 6.86 17.95
N TYR A 27 3.91 6.42 17.16
CA TYR A 27 3.96 5.03 16.70
C TYR A 27 3.98 4.04 17.88
N GLN A 28 4.83 4.28 18.89
CA GLN A 28 4.92 3.40 20.06
C GLN A 28 3.64 3.43 20.91
N GLU A 29 3.01 4.60 21.06
CA GLU A 29 1.73 4.74 21.76
C GLU A 29 0.64 3.93 21.06
N MET A 30 0.49 4.13 19.74
CA MET A 30 -0.49 3.39 18.94
C MET A 30 -0.21 1.89 18.97
N LYS A 31 1.04 1.45 18.74
CA LYS A 31 1.42 0.04 18.80
C LYS A 31 1.09 -0.59 20.15
N SER A 32 1.33 0.12 21.25
CA SER A 32 0.95 -0.33 22.60
C SER A 32 -0.57 -0.49 22.75
N LEU A 33 -1.36 0.46 22.25
CA LEU A 33 -2.81 0.40 22.27
C LEU A 33 -3.36 -0.78 21.45
N PHE A 34 -2.92 -0.92 20.21
CA PHE A 34 -3.34 -2.01 19.33
C PHE A 34 -2.94 -3.39 19.88
N ASN A 35 -1.74 -3.52 20.47
CA ASN A 35 -1.33 -4.76 21.13
C ASN A 35 -2.18 -5.11 22.35
N LYS A 36 -2.61 -4.11 23.15
CA LYS A 36 -3.54 -4.35 24.25
C LYS A 36 -4.90 -4.82 23.73
N LEU A 37 -5.42 -4.19 22.68
CA LEU A 37 -6.67 -4.60 22.03
C LEU A 37 -6.58 -6.02 21.47
N ALA A 38 -5.47 -6.37 20.83
CA ALA A 38 -5.23 -7.71 20.29
C ALA A 38 -5.30 -8.79 21.40
N ARG A 39 -4.65 -8.54 22.54
CA ARG A 39 -4.69 -9.46 23.71
C ARG A 39 -6.10 -9.60 24.29
N GLU A 40 -6.86 -8.51 24.38
CA GLU A 40 -8.24 -8.56 24.87
C GLU A 40 -9.18 -9.27 23.88
N ALA A 41 -8.95 -9.11 22.58
CA ALA A 41 -9.68 -9.83 21.53
C ALA A 41 -9.36 -11.34 21.57
N GLU A 42 -8.08 -11.70 21.76
CA GLU A 42 -7.64 -13.09 21.86
C GLU A 42 -8.30 -13.82 23.03
N LYS A 43 -8.41 -13.19 24.21
CA LYS A 43 -9.15 -13.73 25.37
C LYS A 43 -10.62 -14.05 25.06
N LYS A 44 -11.19 -13.43 24.02
CA LYS A 44 -12.56 -13.64 23.53
C LYS A 44 -12.62 -14.57 22.31
N GLY A 45 -11.50 -15.18 21.92
CA GLY A 45 -11.40 -16.02 20.73
C GLY A 45 -11.46 -15.25 19.41
N ILE A 46 -11.18 -13.95 19.43
CA ILE A 46 -11.22 -13.08 18.26
C ILE A 46 -9.79 -12.81 17.79
N GLY A 47 -9.41 -13.35 16.63
CA GLY A 47 -8.16 -12.96 15.98
C GLY A 47 -8.20 -11.47 15.62
N PHE A 48 -7.15 -10.72 15.95
CA PHE A 48 -7.08 -9.28 15.74
C PHE A 48 -5.80 -8.95 14.97
N PHE A 49 -5.95 -8.35 13.79
CA PHE A 49 -4.84 -8.03 12.89
C PHE A 49 -4.88 -6.56 12.52
N TYR A 50 -3.72 -5.91 12.54
CA TYR A 50 -3.58 -4.50 12.19
C TYR A 50 -2.20 -4.25 11.56
N ASN A 51 -2.09 -3.19 10.75
CA ASN A 51 -0.82 -2.74 10.19
C ASN A 51 -0.63 -1.25 10.55
N LEU A 52 0.55 -0.90 11.05
CA LEU A 52 0.94 0.49 11.32
C LEU A 52 2.08 0.90 10.41
N VAL A 53 1.99 2.14 9.92
CA VAL A 53 3.04 2.78 9.15
C VAL A 53 4.11 3.32 10.12
N LEU A 54 5.35 2.91 9.93
CA LEU A 54 6.55 3.38 10.62
C LEU A 54 6.92 4.79 10.13
N PRO A 55 6.97 5.78 11.03
CA PRO A 55 7.41 7.12 10.68
C PRO A 55 8.93 7.16 10.46
N SER A 56 9.39 7.98 9.53
CA SER A 56 10.81 8.37 9.38
C SER A 56 11.80 7.21 9.21
N THR A 57 11.40 6.11 8.58
CA THR A 57 12.30 4.98 8.26
C THR A 57 12.82 5.08 6.83
N GLU A 58 14.04 4.60 6.57
CA GLU A 58 14.48 4.32 5.20
C GLU A 58 13.59 3.17 4.68
N GLY A 59 12.70 3.47 3.74
CA GLY A 59 11.60 2.56 3.37
C GLY A 59 12.10 1.16 3.02
N GLY A 60 11.49 0.17 3.65
CA GLY A 60 11.84 -1.24 3.52
C GLY A 60 11.24 -1.90 2.28
N THR A 61 11.13 -3.23 2.37
CA THR A 61 10.49 -4.03 1.32
C THR A 61 9.00 -3.75 1.30
N CYS A 62 8.46 -3.42 0.12
CA CYS A 62 7.03 -3.17 -0.05
C CYS A 62 6.20 -4.39 0.32
N THR A 63 5.22 -4.23 1.23
CA THR A 63 4.37 -5.30 1.77
C THR A 63 3.46 -5.95 0.71
N GLU A 64 3.21 -5.26 -0.40
CA GLU A 64 2.44 -5.80 -1.54
C GLU A 64 3.22 -6.85 -2.36
N ASN A 65 4.49 -7.12 -2.02
CA ASN A 65 5.32 -8.18 -2.62
C ASN A 65 5.37 -8.14 -4.16
N HIS A 66 5.50 -6.95 -4.74
CA HIS A 66 5.54 -6.69 -6.19
C HIS A 66 6.58 -7.50 -6.98
N ARG A 67 7.55 -8.15 -6.31
CA ARG A 67 8.53 -9.05 -6.94
C ARG A 67 7.97 -10.42 -7.27
N GLN A 68 6.91 -10.85 -6.58
CA GLN A 68 6.33 -12.19 -6.69
C GLN A 68 4.81 -12.16 -6.89
N ALA A 69 4.18 -11.00 -6.67
CA ALA A 69 2.75 -10.79 -6.81
C ALA A 69 2.45 -9.68 -7.82
N LEU A 70 1.23 -9.76 -8.37
CA LEU A 70 0.61 -8.78 -9.24
C LEU A 70 -0.87 -8.68 -8.91
N LEU A 71 -1.50 -7.59 -9.35
CA LEU A 71 -2.93 -7.40 -9.31
C LEU A 71 -3.52 -7.56 -10.71
N VAL A 72 -4.60 -8.32 -10.81
CA VAL A 72 -5.50 -8.31 -11.98
C VAL A 72 -6.80 -7.65 -11.57
N SER A 73 -7.14 -6.55 -12.22
CA SER A 73 -8.39 -5.82 -11.97
C SER A 73 -9.57 -6.45 -12.69
N SER A 74 -10.79 -6.05 -12.33
CA SER A 74 -12.02 -6.58 -12.93
C SER A 74 -12.18 -6.30 -14.42
N ASP A 75 -11.49 -5.28 -14.94
CA ASP A 75 -11.40 -4.95 -16.36
C ASP A 75 -10.28 -5.72 -17.09
N GLY A 76 -9.58 -6.62 -16.38
CA GLY A 76 -8.46 -7.41 -16.91
C GLY A 76 -7.12 -6.68 -16.89
N SER A 77 -7.06 -5.40 -16.50
CA SER A 77 -5.80 -4.68 -16.40
C SER A 77 -4.88 -5.28 -15.32
N VAL A 78 -3.59 -5.35 -15.64
CA VAL A 78 -2.55 -5.90 -14.76
C VAL A 78 -1.74 -4.76 -14.16
N SER A 79 -1.65 -4.72 -12.84
CA SER A 79 -0.97 -3.68 -12.05
C SER A 79 -0.04 -4.30 -11.01
N PRO A 80 0.90 -3.53 -10.43
CA PRO A 80 1.88 -4.09 -9.51
C PRO A 80 1.35 -4.27 -8.09
N CYS A 81 0.29 -3.55 -7.71
CA CYS A 81 -0.37 -3.63 -6.41
C CYS A 81 -1.72 -2.91 -6.44
N VAL A 82 -2.52 -3.06 -5.38
CA VAL A 82 -3.83 -2.41 -5.25
C VAL A 82 -3.74 -0.89 -5.12
N PHE A 83 -2.69 -0.38 -4.49
CA PHE A 83 -2.44 1.07 -4.35
C PHE A 83 -2.19 1.76 -5.70
N ASN A 84 -1.83 0.98 -6.73
CA ASN A 84 -1.55 1.47 -8.07
C ASN A 84 -2.68 1.15 -9.07
N ASN A 85 -3.81 0.58 -8.63
CA ASN A 85 -5.01 0.39 -9.44
C ASN A 85 -6.31 0.73 -8.70
N VAL A 86 -6.32 1.73 -7.81
CA VAL A 86 -7.55 2.18 -7.16
C VAL A 86 -8.55 2.62 -8.25
N PRO A 87 -9.72 1.98 -8.37
CA PRO A 87 -10.66 2.21 -9.46
C PRO A 87 -11.52 3.44 -9.17
N ALA A 88 -10.88 4.60 -9.08
CA ALA A 88 -11.53 5.84 -8.77
C ALA A 88 -11.20 6.83 -9.91
N ALA A 89 -12.14 7.01 -10.82
CA ALA A 89 -11.98 7.89 -11.98
C ALA A 89 -11.90 9.35 -11.52
N GLY A 90 -10.97 10.12 -12.08
CA GLY A 90 -10.77 11.53 -11.70
C GLY A 90 -10.33 11.73 -10.25
N SER A 91 -9.81 10.68 -9.61
CA SER A 91 -9.43 10.75 -8.20
C SER A 91 -8.06 11.36 -8.01
N SER A 92 -7.91 12.02 -6.87
CA SER A 92 -6.62 12.39 -6.31
C SER A 92 -6.19 11.29 -5.33
N CYS A 93 -4.89 11.19 -5.07
CA CYS A 93 -4.43 10.63 -3.82
C CYS A 93 -3.75 11.74 -3.03
N VAL A 94 -3.81 11.66 -1.71
CA VAL A 94 -3.11 12.62 -0.87
C VAL A 94 -1.72 12.08 -0.57
N SER A 95 -0.69 12.77 -1.02
CA SER A 95 0.71 12.50 -0.72
C SER A 95 1.26 13.66 0.07
N GLU A 96 1.84 13.39 1.25
CA GLU A 96 2.40 14.44 2.14
C GLU A 96 1.42 15.59 2.49
N GLY A 97 0.11 15.34 2.43
CA GLY A 97 -0.94 16.32 2.74
C GLY A 97 -1.48 17.08 1.53
N GLU A 98 -0.90 16.86 0.35
CA GLU A 98 -1.30 17.49 -0.90
C GLU A 98 -2.01 16.50 -1.84
N GLU A 99 -3.06 16.98 -2.52
CA GLU A 99 -3.75 16.19 -3.53
C GLU A 99 -2.95 16.14 -4.83
N VAL A 100 -2.60 14.94 -5.25
CA VAL A 100 -1.94 14.69 -6.53
C VAL A 100 -2.86 13.86 -7.42
N ALA A 101 -2.83 14.14 -8.73
CA ALA A 101 -3.62 13.40 -9.69
C ALA A 101 -3.24 11.92 -9.66
N TYR A 102 -4.21 11.05 -9.37
CA TYR A 102 -3.98 9.62 -9.32
C TYR A 102 -4.09 9.02 -10.72
N ARG A 103 -3.05 8.31 -11.15
CA ARG A 103 -3.07 7.55 -12.41
C ARG A 103 -2.76 6.10 -12.11
N LYS A 104 -3.65 5.21 -12.57
CA LYS A 104 -3.42 3.77 -12.53
C LYS A 104 -2.11 3.44 -13.25
N LEU A 105 -1.30 2.59 -12.65
CA LEU A 105 -0.09 2.06 -13.26
C LEU A 105 -0.38 0.63 -13.75
N THR A 106 -0.52 0.48 -15.06
CA THR A 106 -0.87 -0.79 -15.72
C THR A 106 0.25 -1.25 -16.64
N PHE A 107 0.51 -2.56 -16.66
CA PHE A 107 1.55 -3.20 -17.47
C PHE A 107 1.00 -3.99 -18.66
N GLY A 108 -0.32 -4.18 -18.73
CA GLY A 108 -1.00 -4.90 -19.81
C GLY A 108 -2.44 -5.26 -19.43
N CYS A 109 -3.13 -5.98 -20.30
CA CYS A 109 -4.48 -6.50 -20.06
C CYS A 109 -4.54 -7.98 -20.46
N ILE A 110 -5.13 -8.83 -19.60
CA ILE A 110 -5.24 -10.27 -19.87
C ILE A 110 -6.18 -10.61 -21.04
N ALA A 111 -6.97 -9.64 -21.51
CA ALA A 111 -7.79 -9.77 -22.71
C ALA A 111 -6.94 -9.73 -24.00
N ASP A 112 -5.79 -9.04 -23.96
CA ASP A 112 -4.93 -8.80 -25.12
C ASP A 112 -3.69 -9.71 -25.10
N GLU A 113 -3.11 -9.94 -23.93
CA GLU A 113 -1.85 -10.66 -23.75
C GLU A 113 -1.93 -11.66 -22.60
N SER A 114 -1.22 -12.80 -22.73
CA SER A 114 -1.15 -13.77 -21.63
C SER A 114 -0.45 -13.17 -20.40
N LEU A 115 -0.87 -13.58 -19.20
CA LEU A 115 -0.28 -13.10 -17.94
C LEU A 115 1.25 -13.31 -17.86
N PRO A 116 1.82 -14.45 -18.30
CA PRO A 116 3.28 -14.62 -18.36
C PRO A 116 3.98 -13.64 -19.32
N ALA A 117 3.35 -13.27 -20.43
CA ALA A 117 3.90 -12.28 -21.36
C ALA A 117 3.95 -10.89 -20.70
N ILE A 118 2.85 -10.48 -20.06
CA ILE A 118 2.76 -9.20 -19.33
C ILE A 118 3.79 -9.16 -18.19
N TRP A 119 3.85 -10.22 -17.37
CA TRP A 119 4.79 -10.32 -16.25
C TRP A 119 6.25 -10.21 -16.71
N ASN A 120 6.58 -10.86 -17.82
CA ASN A 120 7.93 -10.88 -18.38
C ASN A 120 8.20 -9.72 -19.34
N SER A 121 7.29 -8.77 -19.53
CA SER A 121 7.55 -7.58 -20.35
C SER A 121 8.75 -6.79 -19.82
N SER A 122 9.47 -6.09 -20.71
CA SER A 122 10.59 -5.24 -20.32
C SER A 122 10.17 -4.19 -19.29
N TYR A 123 9.06 -3.51 -19.55
CA TYR A 123 8.53 -2.46 -18.70
C TYR A 123 8.20 -2.95 -17.27
N TYR A 124 7.56 -4.13 -17.13
CA TYR A 124 7.23 -4.65 -15.80
C TYR A 124 8.48 -5.18 -15.06
N ARG A 125 9.44 -5.78 -15.78
CA ARG A 125 10.73 -6.15 -15.18
C ARG A 125 11.52 -4.94 -14.68
N GLU A 126 11.53 -3.85 -15.46
CA GLU A 126 12.18 -2.59 -15.08
C GLU A 126 11.55 -1.98 -13.83
N PHE A 127 10.20 -1.97 -13.75
CA PHE A 127 9.51 -1.59 -12.53
C PHE A 127 9.97 -2.39 -11.32
N ARG A 128 10.01 -3.73 -11.41
CA ARG A 128 10.45 -4.59 -10.29
C ARG A 128 11.93 -4.35 -9.93
N LYS A 129 12.78 -4.13 -10.92
CA LYS A 129 14.20 -3.78 -10.71
C LYS A 129 14.40 -2.40 -10.06
N SER A 130 13.51 -1.44 -10.30
CA SER A 130 13.63 -0.08 -9.75
C SER A 130 13.72 -0.05 -8.22
N PHE A 131 13.14 -1.04 -7.54
CA PHE A 131 13.21 -1.18 -6.08
C PHE A 131 14.59 -1.57 -5.55
N GLU A 132 15.56 -1.90 -6.41
CA GLU A 132 16.96 -2.12 -6.03
C GLU A 132 17.76 -0.81 -5.94
N SER A 133 17.24 0.28 -6.49
CA SER A 133 17.90 1.60 -6.48
C SER A 133 16.91 2.70 -6.09
N LEU A 134 16.18 3.23 -7.05
CA LEU A 134 15.15 4.25 -6.85
C LEU A 134 13.80 3.72 -7.35
N PRO A 135 12.84 3.42 -6.45
CA PRO A 135 11.52 2.97 -6.84
C PRO A 135 10.81 3.96 -7.75
N HIS A 136 9.87 3.45 -8.54
CA HIS A 136 8.94 4.26 -9.33
C HIS A 136 8.36 5.42 -8.50
N PRO A 137 8.17 6.64 -9.06
CA PRO A 137 7.72 7.81 -8.29
C PRO A 137 6.49 7.58 -7.41
N LEU A 138 5.48 6.86 -7.92
CA LEU A 138 4.27 6.49 -7.16
C LEU A 138 4.54 5.62 -5.92
N CYS A 139 5.70 4.97 -5.86
CA CYS A 139 6.11 4.10 -4.77
C CYS A 139 7.06 4.77 -3.79
N GLN A 140 7.62 5.95 -4.10
CA GLN A 140 8.66 6.55 -3.25
C GLN A 140 8.13 6.92 -1.87
N GLY A 141 6.96 7.57 -1.78
CA GLY A 141 6.28 7.91 -0.52
C GLY A 141 5.15 6.95 -0.13
N CYS A 142 5.08 5.76 -0.73
CA CYS A 142 3.96 4.84 -0.50
C CYS A 142 4.05 4.19 0.90
N PRO A 143 2.97 4.22 1.72
CA PRO A 143 2.97 3.68 3.09
C PRO A 143 3.30 2.18 3.15
N LYS A 144 2.99 1.42 2.10
CA LYS A 144 3.31 -0.02 2.00
C LYS A 144 4.80 -0.34 2.04
N ARG A 145 5.69 0.63 1.91
CA ARG A 145 7.13 0.46 2.11
C ARG A 145 7.57 0.65 3.56
N TYR A 146 6.68 1.13 4.41
CA TYR A 146 6.98 1.55 5.76
C TYR A 146 6.09 0.80 6.77
N GLU A 147 5.54 -0.36 6.44
CA GLU A 147 4.65 -1.09 7.35
C GLU A 147 5.38 -2.18 8.15
N GLU A 148 5.03 -2.29 9.43
CA GLU A 148 5.34 -3.45 10.28
C GLU A 148 4.05 -4.22 10.57
N SER A 149 4.03 -5.52 10.32
CA SER A 149 2.93 -6.40 10.71
C SER A 149 3.06 -6.78 12.19
N GLY A 150 1.95 -6.67 12.93
CA GLY A 150 1.85 -7.00 14.36
C GLY A 150 0.80 -8.07 14.65
#